data_AF-A0A3D4DTC3-F1
#
_entry.id   AF-A0A3D4DTC3-F1
#
_cell.length_a   1.000
_cell.length_b   1.000
_cell.length_c   1.000
_cell.angle_alpha   90.00
_cell.angle_beta   90.00
_cell.angle_gamma   90.00
#
_symmetry.space_group_name_H-M   'P 1'
#
loop_
_entity.id
_entity.type
_entity.pdbx_description
1 polymer ?
#
loop_
_entity_poly.entity_id
_entity_poly.type
_entity_poly.pdbx_seq_one_letter_code
_entity_poly.pdbx_strand_id
1 'polypeptide(L)'
;EEKASRADAYNSPGWKRMQARGGAARQMQSPNEARGLTIDATAVSAFTQGDRVFHQKFGYGYVMGVEGDKLDIEFEKAGAKKVVAKFVSPADRAGDDVPF
;
A
#
# COMPACT_ATOMS: atom_id res chain seq x y z
N GLU A 1 -56.50 2.46 18.92
CA GLU A 1 -55.18 2.49 19.59
C GLU A 1 -54.14 2.00 18.58
N GLU A 2 -53.57 2.85 17.73
CA GLU A 2 -52.61 3.92 18.04
C GLU A 2 -51.40 3.47 18.89
N LYS A 3 -50.23 3.53 18.22
CA LYS A 3 -48.91 3.90 18.76
C LYS A 3 -48.14 2.84 19.54
N ALA A 4 -47.55 1.89 18.81
CA ALA A 4 -46.18 1.46 19.10
C ALA A 4 -45.25 2.17 18.09
N SER A 5 -45.07 3.46 18.34
CA SER A 5 -44.14 4.35 17.65
C SER A 5 -42.72 3.78 17.70
N ARG A 6 -42.08 3.75 16.52
CA ARG A 6 -40.63 3.77 16.28
C ARG A 6 -39.80 3.94 17.56
N ALA A 7 -39.37 2.83 18.14
CA ALA A 7 -38.33 2.87 19.15
C ALA A 7 -37.03 3.20 18.43
N ASP A 8 -36.56 4.43 18.63
CA ASP A 8 -35.31 4.98 18.14
C ASP A 8 -34.18 3.97 18.29
N ALA A 9 -33.75 3.41 17.16
CA ALA A 9 -32.57 2.56 17.07
C ALA A 9 -31.34 3.23 17.76
N TYR A 10 -31.36 4.56 17.85
CA TYR A 10 -30.32 5.43 18.37
C TYR A 10 -30.11 5.47 19.89
N ASN A 11 -30.94 4.80 20.70
CA ASN A 11 -30.74 4.73 22.17
C ASN A 11 -30.53 3.31 22.70
N SER A 12 -30.03 2.40 21.87
CA SER A 12 -29.73 1.03 22.28
C SER A 12 -28.55 0.99 23.28
N PRO A 13 -28.68 0.36 24.47
CA PRO A 13 -27.61 0.27 25.46
C PRO A 13 -26.30 -0.36 24.95
N GLY A 14 -26.38 -1.15 23.86
CA GLY A 14 -25.21 -1.69 23.16
C GLY A 14 -24.39 -0.64 22.41
N TRP A 15 -25.02 0.36 21.79
CA TRP A 15 -24.32 1.45 21.09
C TRP A 15 -23.58 2.38 22.05
N LYS A 16 -24.13 2.61 23.24
CA LYS A 16 -23.46 3.38 24.30
C LYS A 16 -22.18 2.70 24.79
N ARG A 17 -22.12 1.36 24.77
CA ARG A 17 -20.88 0.59 25.08
C ARG A 17 -19.82 0.69 23.98
N MET A 18 -20.21 0.86 22.72
CA MET A 18 -19.28 1.03 21.61
C MET A 18 -18.66 2.44 21.61
N GLN A 19 -19.45 3.47 21.92
CA GLN A 19 -18.97 4.84 22.02
C GLN A 19 -17.99 5.05 23.20
N ALA A 20 -18.22 4.37 24.34
CA ALA A 20 -17.30 4.39 25.47
C ALA A 20 -15.93 3.73 25.16
N ARG A 21 -15.84 2.86 24.14
CA ARG A 21 -14.58 2.28 23.64
C ARG A 21 -13.91 3.13 22.56
N GLY A 22 -14.63 4.08 21.97
CA GLY A 22 -14.12 5.01 20.95
C GLY A 22 -13.48 6.29 21.52
N GLY A 23 -13.44 6.46 22.84
CA GLY A 23 -13.03 7.70 23.51
C GLY A 23 -11.64 7.72 24.16
N ALA A 24 -10.86 6.64 24.11
CA ALA A 24 -9.52 6.60 24.70
C ALA A 24 -8.53 5.87 23.78
N ALA A 25 -7.50 6.60 23.35
CA ALA A 25 -6.45 6.26 22.38
C ALA A 25 -6.93 6.23 20.92
N ARG A 26 -6.67 7.24 20.08
CA ARG A 26 -5.34 7.83 19.83
C ARG A 26 -5.46 9.32 19.51
N GLN A 27 -5.03 10.15 20.44
CA GLN A 27 -4.59 11.50 20.11
C GLN A 27 -3.24 11.40 19.39
N MET A 28 -3.23 11.88 18.15
CA MET A 28 -2.26 12.87 17.67
C MET A 28 -0.79 12.43 17.60
N GLN A 29 -0.32 12.09 16.40
CA GLN A 29 0.90 12.66 15.82
C GLN A 29 0.78 12.69 14.28
N SER A 30 0.75 13.90 13.71
CA SER A 30 1.14 14.13 12.31
C SER A 30 2.65 13.93 12.19
N PRO A 31 3.10 13.29 11.10
CA PRO A 31 4.27 13.80 10.40
C PRO A 31 3.82 14.41 9.07
N ASN A 32 3.92 15.73 9.03
CA ASN A 32 4.10 16.50 7.83
C ASN A 32 5.40 16.03 7.13
N GLU A 33 5.29 15.30 6.00
CA GLU A 33 6.11 15.44 4.78
C GLU A 33 5.93 14.24 3.83
N ALA A 34 4.99 14.36 2.90
CA ALA A 34 5.14 13.84 1.55
C ALA A 34 4.38 14.82 0.64
N ARG A 35 5.00 15.98 0.39
CA ARG A 35 4.50 16.90 -0.64
C ARG A 35 4.58 16.18 -1.98
N GLY A 36 3.45 16.03 -2.66
CA GLY A 36 3.37 15.74 -4.09
C GLY A 36 3.31 14.27 -4.46
N LEU A 37 2.23 13.58 -4.12
CA LEU A 37 1.76 12.44 -4.93
C LEU A 37 0.66 12.95 -5.87
N THR A 38 1.05 13.74 -6.88
CA THR A 38 0.23 13.90 -8.09
C THR A 38 0.34 12.61 -8.88
N ILE A 39 -0.63 11.72 -8.68
CA ILE A 39 -0.76 10.54 -9.55
C ILE A 39 -1.49 11.02 -10.82
N ASP A 40 -0.70 11.45 -11.80
CA ASP A 40 -1.20 11.71 -13.14
C ASP A 40 -1.75 10.41 -13.76
N ALA A 41 -3.01 10.47 -14.18
CA ALA A 41 -3.85 9.36 -14.63
C ALA A 41 -3.52 8.88 -16.06
N THR A 42 -2.25 8.64 -16.34
CA THR A 42 -1.78 7.90 -17.52
C THR A 42 -0.89 6.81 -17.00
N ALA A 43 -1.18 5.55 -17.32
CA ALA A 43 -0.46 4.38 -16.80
C ALA A 43 1.03 4.41 -17.18
N VAL A 44 1.81 5.16 -16.43
CA VAL A 44 3.26 5.08 -16.40
C VAL A 44 3.57 3.74 -15.75
N SER A 45 4.34 2.90 -16.43
CA SER A 45 4.85 1.68 -15.81
C SER A 45 5.38 2.03 -14.43
N ALA A 46 4.98 1.29 -13.40
CA ALA A 46 5.41 1.56 -12.02
C ALA A 46 6.94 1.42 -11.82
N PHE A 47 7.65 1.09 -12.89
CA PHE A 47 9.09 0.92 -12.97
C PHE A 47 9.65 1.66 -14.17
N THR A 48 10.83 2.24 -13.99
CA THR A 48 11.68 2.83 -15.02
C THR A 48 12.99 2.06 -15.15
N GLN A 49 13.71 2.25 -16.26
CA GLN A 49 15.04 1.68 -16.44
C GLN A 49 16.00 2.25 -15.38
N GLY A 50 16.80 1.38 -14.77
CA GLY A 50 17.69 1.71 -13.66
C GLY A 50 17.09 1.50 -12.28
N ASP A 51 15.78 1.26 -12.17
CA ASP A 51 15.12 1.00 -10.89
C ASP A 51 15.66 -0.26 -10.23
N ARG A 52 15.94 -0.15 -8.93
CA ARG A 52 16.29 -1.30 -8.12
C ARG A 52 15.02 -2.04 -7.69
N VAL A 53 15.01 -3.35 -7.90
CA VAL A 53 13.82 -4.17 -7.70
C VAL A 53 14.13 -5.47 -6.99
N PHE A 54 13.10 -6.09 -6.42
CA PHE A 54 13.16 -7.39 -5.77
C PHE A 54 12.13 -8.34 -6.38
N HIS A 55 12.56 -9.58 -6.63
CA HIS A 55 11.70 -10.70 -7.01
C HIS A 55 11.95 -11.88 -6.06
N GLN A 56 10.88 -12.46 -5.49
CA GLN A 56 10.98 -13.50 -4.46
C GLN A 56 11.90 -14.68 -4.83
N LYS A 57 11.90 -15.09 -6.12
CA LYS A 57 12.71 -16.22 -6.60
C LYS A 57 14.13 -15.83 -7.02
N PHE A 58 14.32 -14.62 -7.53
CA PHE A 58 15.56 -14.23 -8.22
C PHE A 58 16.39 -13.23 -7.40
N GLY A 59 15.81 -12.68 -6.33
CA GLY A 59 16.44 -11.71 -5.46
C GLY A 59 16.38 -10.30 -6.02
N TYR A 60 17.42 -9.52 -5.71
CA TYR A 60 17.57 -8.15 -6.16
C TYR A 60 18.08 -8.08 -7.60
N GLY A 61 17.67 -7.02 -8.29
CA GLY A 61 18.14 -6.70 -9.63
C GLY A 61 17.87 -5.26 -10.02
N TYR A 62 18.27 -4.92 -11.24
CA TYR A 62 18.03 -3.61 -11.86
C TYR A 62 17.24 -3.76 -13.14
N VAL A 63 16.25 -2.90 -13.34
CA VAL A 63 15.46 -2.87 -14.58
C VAL A 63 16.35 -2.38 -15.72
N MET A 64 16.55 -3.24 -16.71
CA MET A 64 17.29 -2.93 -17.94
C MET A 64 16.38 -2.46 -19.06
N GLY A 65 15.08 -2.76 -19.01
CA GLY A 65 14.12 -2.30 -20.00
C GLY A 65 12.67 -2.57 -19.59
N VAL A 66 11.75 -1.79 -20.17
CA VAL A 66 10.31 -1.90 -19.90
C VAL A 66 9.59 -2.12 -21.23
N GLU A 67 8.85 -3.23 -21.30
CA GLU A 67 8.08 -3.65 -22.47
C GLU A 67 6.63 -3.93 -22.04
N GLY A 68 5.80 -2.88 -21.98
CA GLY A 68 4.40 -3.01 -21.57
C GLY A 68 4.25 -3.56 -20.15
N ASP A 69 3.82 -4.81 -20.03
CA ASP A 69 3.64 -5.52 -18.74
C ASP A 69 4.88 -6.29 -18.29
N LYS A 70 5.93 -6.37 -19.12
CA LYS A 70 7.17 -7.09 -18.84
C LYS A 70 8.33 -6.16 -18.57
N LEU A 71 9.21 -6.62 -17.70
CA LEU A 71 10.47 -5.96 -17.36
C LEU A 71 11.60 -6.88 -17.76
N ASP A 72 12.59 -6.32 -18.44
CA ASP A 72 13.91 -6.94 -18.55
C ASP A 72 14.73 -6.52 -17.32
N ILE A 73 15.20 -7.48 -16.53
CA ILE A 73 15.86 -7.23 -15.25
C ILE A 73 17.15 -8.04 -15.17
N GLU A 74 18.25 -7.36 -14.85
CA GLU A 74 19.53 -8.00 -14.50
C GLU A 74 19.53 -8.31 -13.00
N PHE A 75 19.32 -9.59 -12.65
CA PHE A 75 19.33 -10.04 -11.26
C PHE A 75 20.74 -10.43 -10.79
N GLU A 76 21.11 -10.03 -9.57
CA GLU A 76 22.47 -10.24 -9.03
C GLU A 76 22.88 -11.72 -8.99
N LYS A 77 21.92 -12.63 -8.70
CA LYS A 77 22.18 -14.08 -8.58
C LYS A 77 21.66 -14.90 -9.76
N ALA A 78 20.69 -14.38 -10.50
CA ALA A 78 19.99 -15.12 -11.55
C ALA A 78 20.27 -14.60 -12.99
N GLY A 79 21.02 -13.50 -13.11
CA GLY A 79 21.34 -12.79 -14.34
C GLY A 79 20.11 -12.17 -15.01
N ALA A 80 20.25 -11.78 -16.28
CA ALA A 80 19.15 -11.28 -17.11
C ALA A 80 17.93 -12.20 -17.13
N LYS A 81 16.74 -11.66 -16.83
CA LYS A 81 15.45 -12.33 -16.95
C LYS A 81 14.37 -11.34 -17.36
N LYS A 82 13.46 -11.81 -18.21
CA LYS A 82 12.22 -11.11 -18.54
C LYS A 82 11.10 -11.60 -17.62
N VAL A 83 10.52 -10.71 -16.82
CA VAL A 83 9.48 -11.03 -15.82
C VAL A 83 8.29 -10.08 -15.94
N VAL A 84 7.11 -10.50 -15.50
CA VAL A 84 5.92 -9.65 -15.49
C VAL A 84 6.00 -8.68 -14.31
N ALA A 85 5.76 -7.39 -14.55
CA ALA A 85 5.89 -6.32 -13.56
C ALA A 85 5.09 -6.57 -12.28
N LYS A 86 3.95 -7.28 -12.37
CA LYS A 86 3.09 -7.61 -11.23
C LYS A 86 3.74 -8.50 -10.16
N PHE A 87 4.85 -9.17 -10.48
CA PHE A 87 5.59 -10.06 -9.56
C PHE A 87 6.88 -9.42 -9.03
N VAL A 88 7.07 -8.13 -9.30
CA VAL A 88 8.28 -7.39 -8.96
C VAL A 88 7.89 -6.29 -7.98
N SER A 89 8.72 -6.08 -6.95
CA SER A 89 8.53 -5.03 -5.95
C SER A 89 9.67 -4.02 -6.02
N PRO A 90 9.43 -2.70 -5.86
CA PRO A 90 10.49 -1.72 -5.70
C PRO A 90 11.35 -2.05 -4.49
N ALA A 91 12.68 -1.98 -4.62
CA ALA A 91 13.58 -2.33 -3.52
C ALA A 91 13.54 -1.30 -2.37
N ASP A 92 13.24 -0.02 -2.67
CA ASP A 92 13.25 1.05 -1.67
C ASP A 92 12.12 0.94 -0.64
N ARG A 93 11.01 0.25 -0.96
CA ARG A 93 9.94 0.00 0.00
C ARG A 93 10.18 -1.21 0.90
N ALA A 94 11.22 -2.00 0.67
CA ALA A 94 11.46 -3.22 1.45
C ALA A 94 12.17 -2.97 2.80
N GLY A 95 12.57 -1.73 3.10
CA GLY A 95 13.35 -1.37 4.29
C GLY A 95 12.63 -0.59 5.38
N ASP A 96 11.44 -0.03 5.12
CA ASP A 96 10.81 0.96 6.00
C ASP A 96 9.78 0.39 7.00
N ASP A 97 9.50 -0.91 6.98
CA ASP A 97 8.49 -1.58 7.83
C ASP A 97 9.12 -2.33 9.04
N VAL A 98 10.02 -1.69 9.79
CA VAL A 98 10.59 -2.26 11.03
C VAL A 98 10.29 -1.36 12.24
N PRO A 99 9.17 -1.58 12.95
CA PRO A 99 8.93 -0.91 14.22
C PRO A 99 9.84 -1.53 15.31
N PHE A 100 10.76 -0.71 15.83
CA PHE A 100 11.51 -0.99 17.06
C PHE A 100 10.64 -0.86 18.32
#